data_AF-A0A971YH77-F1
#
_entry.id   AF-A0A971YH77-F1
#
_cell.length_a   1.000
_cell.length_b   1.000
_cell.length_c   1.000
_cell.angle_alpha   90.00
_cell.angle_beta   90.00
_cell.angle_gamma   90.00
#
_symmetry.space_group_name_H-M   'P 1'
#
loop_
_entity.id
_entity.type
_entity.pdbx_description
1 polymer ?
#
loop_
_entity_poly.entity_id
_entity_poly.type
_entity_poly.pdbx_seq_one_letter_code
_entity_poly.pdbx_strand_id
1 'polypeptide(L)'
;MPWCPNCGIEYTDNYKECPRCHMDLTNEPWETDIELEKAYEEANRNRKRIIRFASLTIALIFTIFVLFNIALFLNILQLIFYQNHGNWLQIKK
;
A
#
# COMPACT_ATOMS: atom_id res chain seq x y z
N MET A 1 35.03 -13.57 -11.70
CA MET A 1 35.90 -14.63 -11.15
C MET A 1 35.99 -14.43 -9.64
N PRO A 2 35.56 -15.40 -8.83
CA PRO A 2 35.63 -15.34 -7.37
C PRO A 2 37.07 -15.37 -6.86
N TRP A 3 37.34 -14.63 -5.79
CA TRP A 3 38.64 -14.59 -5.11
C TRP A 3 38.46 -14.98 -3.65
N CYS A 4 39.39 -15.80 -3.13
CA CYS A 4 39.33 -16.23 -1.72
C CYS A 4 39.51 -15.01 -0.81
N PRO A 5 38.56 -14.70 0.10
CA PRO A 5 38.62 -13.50 0.94
C PRO A 5 39.79 -13.52 1.93
N ASN A 6 40.32 -14.70 2.23
CA ASN A 6 41.43 -14.86 3.19
C ASN A 6 42.81 -14.79 2.54
N CYS A 7 43.01 -15.47 1.41
CA CYS A 7 44.34 -15.59 0.80
C CYS A 7 44.46 -15.02 -0.61
N GLY A 8 43.38 -14.44 -1.16
CA GLY A 8 43.38 -13.76 -2.45
C GLY A 8 43.74 -14.64 -3.64
N ILE A 9 43.52 -15.95 -3.56
CA ILE A 9 43.67 -16.85 -4.72
C ILE A 9 42.36 -16.89 -5.50
N GLU A 10 42.46 -16.91 -6.82
CA GLU A 10 41.32 -17.13 -7.70
C GLU A 10 40.81 -18.56 -7.54
N TYR A 11 39.50 -18.73 -7.41
CA TYR A 11 38.86 -20.03 -7.32
C TYR A 11 37.61 -20.09 -8.19
N THR A 12 37.26 -21.29 -8.65
CA THR A 12 36.00 -21.53 -9.37
C THR A 12 34.86 -21.74 -8.38
N ASP A 13 33.65 -21.29 -8.71
CA ASP A 13 32.44 -21.33 -7.86
C ASP A 13 32.09 -22.72 -7.28
N ASN A 14 32.69 -23.81 -7.79
CA ASN A 14 32.47 -25.18 -7.34
C ASN A 14 33.38 -25.63 -6.18
N TYR A 15 34.36 -24.83 -5.76
CA TYR A 15 35.23 -25.20 -4.63
C TYR A 15 34.50 -25.00 -3.31
N LYS A 16 34.28 -26.11 -2.59
CA LYS A 16 33.75 -26.10 -1.22
C LYS A 16 34.75 -25.57 -0.20
N GLU A 17 36.03 -25.66 -0.51
CA GLU A 17 37.13 -25.28 0.38
C GLU A 17 38.24 -24.64 -0.46
N CYS A 18 38.87 -23.61 0.09
CA CYS A 18 39.99 -22.96 -0.58
C CYS A 18 41.20 -23.90 -0.61
N PRO A 19 41.75 -24.23 -1.79
CA PRO A 19 42.87 -25.18 -1.91
C PRO A 19 44.19 -24.67 -1.31
N ARG A 20 44.28 -23.37 -1.01
CA ARG A 20 45.50 -22.75 -0.48
C ARG A 20 45.47 -22.54 1.03
N CYS A 21 44.36 -22.03 1.56
CA CYS A 21 44.25 -21.68 2.96
C CYS A 21 43.28 -22.57 3.74
N HIS A 22 42.68 -23.56 3.09
CA HIS A 22 41.73 -24.52 3.68
C HIS A 22 40.51 -23.85 4.33
N MET A 23 40.27 -22.58 4.00
CA MET A 23 39.07 -21.87 4.43
C MET A 23 37.87 -22.52 3.75
N ASP A 24 36.87 -22.84 4.56
CA ASP A 24 35.59 -23.27 4.05
C ASP A 24 34.97 -22.15 3.19
N LEU A 25 34.76 -22.46 1.91
CA LEU A 25 34.12 -21.60 0.93
C LEU A 25 32.66 -21.97 0.73
N THR A 26 32.17 -23.04 1.38
CA THR A 26 30.74 -23.32 1.53
C THR A 26 30.07 -22.40 2.54
N ASN A 27 30.40 -21.10 2.50
CA ASN A 27 29.57 -20.08 3.13
C ASN A 27 28.24 -20.07 2.39
N GLU A 28 27.38 -21.00 2.81
CA GLU A 28 25.98 -21.14 2.48
C GLU A 28 25.31 -19.78 2.64
N PRO A 29 24.85 -19.15 1.55
CA PRO A 29 24.10 -17.91 1.66
C PRO A 29 22.64 -18.22 2.04
N TRP A 30 22.33 -18.84 3.19
CA TRP A 30 20.93 -19.30 3.36
C TRP A 30 20.26 -19.15 4.73
N GLU A 31 20.86 -18.52 5.74
CA GLU A 31 20.07 -18.12 6.93
C GLU A 31 19.50 -16.71 6.79
N THR A 32 20.31 -15.75 6.33
CA THR A 32 19.87 -14.36 6.17
C THR A 32 18.83 -14.19 5.07
N ASP A 33 18.94 -14.94 3.98
CA ASP A 33 18.05 -14.80 2.83
C ASP A 33 16.68 -15.42 3.11
N ILE A 34 16.64 -16.55 3.84
CA ILE A 34 15.40 -17.18 4.29
C ILE A 34 14.70 -16.31 5.34
N GLU A 35 15.44 -15.71 6.28
CA GLU A 35 14.87 -14.78 7.25
C GLU A 35 14.36 -13.49 6.59
N LEU A 36 15.11 -12.94 5.63
CA LEU A 36 14.72 -11.75 4.87
C LEU A 36 13.48 -12.02 3.99
N GLU A 37 13.41 -13.18 3.34
CA GLU A 37 12.27 -13.58 2.52
C GLU A 37 11.02 -13.80 3.37
N LYS A 38 11.15 -14.44 4.55
CA LYS A 38 10.06 -14.58 5.53
C LYS A 38 9.58 -13.22 6.04
N ALA A 39 10.49 -12.31 6.38
CA ALA A 39 10.16 -10.96 6.81
C ALA A 39 9.45 -10.15 5.72
N TYR A 40 9.90 -10.29 4.45
CA TYR A 40 9.28 -9.64 3.31
C TYR A 40 7.87 -10.19 3.03
N GLU A 41 7.67 -11.51 3.09
CA GLU A 41 6.36 -12.12 2.95
C GLU A 41 5.38 -11.67 4.04
N GLU A 42 5.83 -11.59 5.30
CA GLU A 42 5.02 -11.14 6.42
C GLU A 42 4.60 -9.67 6.24
N ALA A 43 5.53 -8.80 5.86
CA ALA A 43 5.24 -7.40 5.55
C ALA A 43 4.23 -7.27 4.39
N ASN A 44 4.37 -8.09 3.35
CA ASN A 44 3.47 -8.07 2.19
C ASN A 44 2.06 -8.59 2.53
N ARG A 45 1.92 -9.62 3.39
CA ARG A 45 0.62 -10.11 3.86
C ARG A 45 -0.16 -9.05 4.63
N ASN A 46 0.52 -8.31 5.51
CA ASN A 46 -0.11 -7.24 6.30
C ASN A 46 -0.52 -6.04 5.44
N ARG A 47 0.31 -5.65 4.47
CA ARG A 47 0.02 -4.57 3.53
C ARG A 47 -1.25 -4.83 2.70
N LYS A 48 -1.46 -6.07 2.23
CA LYS A 48 -2.66 -6.43 1.44
C LYS A 48 -3.97 -6.30 2.23
N ARG A 49 -3.97 -6.55 3.55
CA ARG A 49 -5.17 -6.36 4.38
C ARG A 49 -5.49 -4.87 4.54
N ILE A 50 -4.49 -4.06 4.86
CA ILE A 50 -4.67 -2.61 5.09
C ILE A 50 -5.22 -1.92 3.83
N ILE A 51 -4.70 -2.24 2.64
CA ILE A 51 -5.16 -1.62 1.39
C ILE A 51 -6.63 -1.92 1.11
N ARG A 52 -7.10 -3.15 1.36
CA ARG A 52 -8.52 -3.50 1.16
C ARG A 52 -9.43 -2.70 2.08
N PHE A 53 -9.10 -2.64 3.37
CA PHE A 53 -9.90 -1.86 4.33
C PHE A 53 -9.87 -0.37 4.03
N ALA A 54 -8.71 0.20 3.71
CA ALA A 54 -8.59 1.60 3.35
C ALA A 54 -9.44 1.96 2.12
N SER A 55 -9.42 1.11 1.09
CA SER A 55 -10.21 1.35 -0.13
C SER A 55 -11.72 1.36 0.14
N LEU A 56 -12.22 0.46 1.00
CA LEU A 56 -13.63 0.40 1.38
C LEU A 56 -14.04 1.63 2.21
N THR A 57 -13.21 2.01 3.19
CA THR A 57 -13.49 3.18 4.02
C THR A 57 -13.54 4.47 3.19
N ILE A 58 -12.59 4.65 2.25
CA ILE A 58 -12.57 5.81 1.36
C ILE A 58 -13.82 5.85 0.47
N ALA A 59 -14.23 4.70 -0.11
CA ALA A 59 -15.44 4.62 -0.93
C ALA A 59 -16.71 4.97 -0.13
N LEU A 60 -16.81 4.50 1.11
CA LEU A 60 -17.94 4.82 2.00
C LEU A 60 -17.99 6.30 2.35
N ILE A 61 -16.86 6.90 2.74
CA ILE A 61 -16.78 8.34 3.04
C ILE A 61 -17.16 9.16 1.82
N PHE A 62 -16.65 8.81 0.64
CA PHE A 62 -16.96 9.52 -0.60
C PHE A 62 -18.45 9.43 -0.94
N THR A 63 -19.06 8.25 -0.77
CA THR A 63 -20.50 8.05 -1.00
C THR A 63 -21.33 8.93 -0.06
N ILE A 64 -21.00 8.95 1.23
CA ILE A 64 -21.68 9.80 2.23
C ILE A 64 -21.52 11.28 1.87
N PHE A 65 -20.32 11.69 1.45
CA PHE A 65 -20.06 13.07 1.03
C PHE A 65 -20.93 13.49 -0.15
N VAL A 66 -21.04 12.65 -1.18
CA VAL A 66 -21.92 12.93 -2.34
C VAL A 66 -23.38 13.05 -1.91
N LEU A 67 -23.87 12.11 -1.08
CA LEU A 67 -25.26 12.15 -0.59
C LEU A 67 -25.54 13.41 0.23
N PHE A 68 -24.60 13.84 1.07
CA PHE A 68 -24.71 15.08 1.83
C PHE A 68 -24.86 16.30 0.92
N ASN A 69 -24.02 16.39 -0.11
CA ASN A 69 -24.09 17.48 -1.08
C ASN A 69 -25.43 17.49 -1.85
N ILE A 70 -25.93 16.32 -2.25
CA ILE A 70 -27.25 16.19 -2.90
C ILE A 70 -28.37 16.67 -1.98
N ALA A 71 -28.37 16.22 -0.72
CA ALA A 71 -29.39 16.63 0.25
C ALA A 71 -29.37 18.14 0.51
N LEU A 72 -28.18 18.74 0.60
CA LEU A 72 -28.00 20.18 0.76
C LEU A 72 -28.54 20.93 -0.46
N PHE A 73 -28.24 20.45 -1.67
CA PHE A 73 -28.78 21.02 -2.91
C PHE A 73 -30.32 20.97 -2.97
N LEU A 74 -30.92 19.82 -2.64
CA LEU A 74 -32.38 19.68 -2.60
C LEU A 74 -33.03 20.62 -1.57
N ASN A 75 -32.41 20.79 -0.39
CA ASN A 75 -32.87 21.75 0.61
C ASN A 75 -32.84 23.20 0.09
N ILE A 76 -31.79 23.60 -0.61
CA ILE A 76 -31.68 24.93 -1.23
C ILE A 76 -32.78 25.12 -2.29
N LEU A 77 -33.02 24.12 -3.15
CA LEU A 77 -34.08 24.19 -4.15
C LEU A 77 -35.47 24.36 -3.50
N GLN A 78 -35.74 23.64 -2.42
CA GLN A 78 -36.99 23.80 -1.67
C GLN A 78 -37.14 25.21 -1.10
N LEU A 79 -36.07 25.80 -0.55
CA LEU A 79 -36.09 27.18 -0.04
C LEU A 79 -36.37 28.20 -1.15
N ILE A 80 -35.74 28.06 -2.33
CA ILE A 80 -35.98 28.94 -3.48
C ILE A 80 -37.44 28.83 -3.95
N PHE A 81 -37.96 27.60 -4.05
CA PHE A 81 -39.34 27.36 -4.46
C PHE A 81 -40.33 27.99 -3.46
N TYR A 82 -40.06 27.87 -2.16
CA TYR A 82 -40.87 28.47 -1.11
C TYR A 82 -40.90 29.99 -1.20
N GLN A 83 -39.75 30.65 -1.39
CA GLN A 83 -39.69 32.10 -1.56
C GLN A 83 -40.45 32.59 -2.81
N ASN A 84 -40.30 31.89 -3.93
CA ASN A 84 -40.99 32.24 -5.18
C ASN A 84 -42.52 32.11 -5.06
N HIS A 85 -43.03 31.08 -4.37
CA HIS A 85 -44.46 30.94 -4.12
C HIS A 85 -45.01 31.99 -3.13
N GLY A 86 -44.23 32.37 -2.11
CA GLY A 86 -44.60 33.43 -1.17
C GLY A 86 -44.77 34.80 -1.84
N ASN A 87 -43.91 35.14 -2.80
CA ASN A 87 -44.00 36.39 -3.55
C ASN A 87 -45.23 36.46 -4.48
N TRP A 88 -45.67 35.33 -5.04
CA TRP A 88 -46.85 35.28 -5.92
C TRP A 88 -48.17 35.62 -5.21
N LEU A 89 -48.27 35.41 -3.89
CA LEU A 89 -49.46 35.71 -3.10
C LEU A 89 -49.59 37.20 -2.74
N GLN A 90 -48.50 37.97 -2.75
CA GLN A 90 -48.51 39.41 -2.46
C GLN A 90 -48.91 40.26 -3.67
N ILE A 91 -48.76 39.76 -4.89
CA ILE A 91 -49.08 40.50 -6.13
C ILE A 91 -50.59 40.44 -6.48
N LYS A 92 -51.34 39.54 -5.83
CA LYS A 92 -52.80 39.35 -6.05
C LYS A 92 -53.69 40.01 -4.99
N LYS A 93 -53.14 40.79 -4.07
CA LYS A 93 -53.90 41.62 -3.10
C LYS A 93 -53.84 43.08 -3.51
#